data_AF-A0A7Z0UD98-F1
#
_entry.id   AF-A0A7Z0UD98-F1
#
_cell.length_a   1.000
_cell.length_b   1.000
_cell.length_c   1.000
_cell.angle_alpha   90.00
_cell.angle_beta   90.00
_cell.angle_gamma   90.00
#
_symmetry.space_group_name_H-M   'P 1'
#
loop_
_entity.id
_entity.type
_entity.pdbx_description
1 polymer ?
#
loop_
_entity_poly.entity_id
_entity_poly.type
_entity_poly.pdbx_seq_one_letter_code
_entity_poly.pdbx_strand_id
1 'polypeptide(L)'
;MPQLAQASYDDRATFSAEVSKDIVPKIITANGIDAATLRTEVTPGGYLLKTNASLQTEGDLDDAAADRLAGSLGYVFRQYRVLTSRLNDTTGKTGFVVVRFPQGSLNATVAQRFFEAADATKKGLGGGYAVFGDEQIFLNATNSEGKPYSGLDDASFQDGLRRAAVSFGSPKPMVSSLGNATARFIGNDWQRSTRGEGYQTLLGGSDGELVRKLDEISRCYAFLLAKTADGKGWAKDE
;
A
#
# COMPACT_ATOMS: atom_id res chain seq x y z
N MET A 1 13.23 1.90 -7.51
CA MET A 1 14.48 1.74 -6.73
C MET A 1 15.13 0.42 -7.14
N PRO A 2 16.06 0.44 -8.11
CA PRO A 2 16.66 -0.77 -8.67
C PRO A 2 17.31 -1.66 -7.59
N GLN A 3 17.91 -1.05 -6.56
CA GLN A 3 18.58 -1.74 -5.45
C GLN A 3 17.68 -2.68 -4.62
N LEU A 4 16.37 -2.40 -4.51
CA LEU A 4 15.43 -3.27 -3.79
C LEU A 4 14.82 -4.35 -4.67
N ALA A 5 15.00 -4.30 -5.99
CA ALA A 5 14.36 -5.23 -6.91
C ALA A 5 14.91 -6.66 -6.76
N GLN A 6 16.19 -6.79 -6.36
CA GLN A 6 16.88 -8.06 -6.16
C GLN A 6 16.80 -8.58 -4.72
N ALA A 7 16.27 -7.79 -3.79
CA ALA A 7 16.20 -8.17 -2.38
C ALA A 7 15.14 -9.25 -2.14
N SER A 8 15.43 -10.17 -1.21
CA SER A 8 14.49 -11.18 -0.75
C SER A 8 13.25 -10.54 -0.09
N TYR A 9 12.20 -11.32 0.18
CA TYR A 9 11.06 -10.80 0.95
C TYR A 9 11.50 -10.33 2.34
N ASP A 10 12.25 -11.16 3.07
CA ASP A 10 12.66 -10.89 4.46
C ASP A 10 13.57 -9.66 4.56
N ASP A 11 14.45 -9.50 3.60
CA ASP A 11 15.30 -8.32 3.48
C ASP A 11 14.49 -7.04 3.24
N ARG A 12 13.50 -7.10 2.35
CA ARG A 12 12.61 -5.96 2.10
C ARG A 12 11.74 -5.66 3.32
N ALA A 13 11.24 -6.68 4.00
CA ALA A 13 10.47 -6.52 5.23
C ALA A 13 11.31 -5.88 6.35
N THR A 14 12.55 -6.34 6.53
CA THR A 14 13.49 -5.77 7.50
C THR A 14 13.80 -4.31 7.18
N PHE A 15 14.13 -4.01 5.92
CA PHE A 15 14.37 -2.63 5.49
C PHE A 15 13.13 -1.74 5.66
N SER A 16 11.94 -2.24 5.27
CA SER A 16 10.69 -1.52 5.50
C SER A 16 10.44 -1.25 6.98
N ALA A 17 10.85 -2.14 7.89
CA ALA A 17 10.70 -1.93 9.33
C ALA A 17 11.61 -0.81 9.84
N GLU A 18 12.84 -0.73 9.34
CA GLU A 18 13.76 0.39 9.60
C GLU A 18 13.16 1.71 9.07
N VAL A 19 12.65 1.71 7.84
CA VAL A 19 11.99 2.88 7.22
C VAL A 19 10.75 3.31 8.02
N SER A 20 9.94 2.36 8.48
CA SER A 20 8.76 2.60 9.32
C SER A 20 9.13 3.30 10.63
N LYS A 21 10.30 3.02 11.18
CA LYS A 21 10.77 3.59 12.44
C LYS A 21 11.45 4.95 12.26
N ASP A 22 12.33 5.06 11.26
CA ASP A 22 13.27 6.18 11.17
C ASP A 22 12.86 7.26 10.17
N ILE A 23 12.01 6.92 9.20
CA ILE A 23 11.62 7.81 8.10
C ILE A 23 10.13 8.18 8.16
N VAL A 24 9.23 7.21 8.30
CA VAL A 24 7.78 7.47 8.28
C VAL A 24 7.33 8.51 9.32
N PRO A 25 7.78 8.48 10.59
CA PRO A 25 7.40 9.49 11.58
C PRO A 25 7.81 10.91 11.16
N LYS A 26 8.95 11.07 10.49
CA LYS A 26 9.41 12.38 9.99
C LYS A 26 8.48 12.92 8.89
N ILE A 27 8.00 12.04 8.01
CA ILE A 27 7.03 12.39 6.96
C ILE A 27 5.71 12.82 7.59
N ILE A 28 5.22 12.08 8.59
CA ILE A 28 3.97 12.39 9.30
C ILE A 28 4.09 13.76 9.99
N THR A 29 5.16 13.98 10.77
CA THR A 29 5.41 15.27 11.45
C THR A 29 5.58 16.43 10.47
N ALA A 30 6.20 16.21 9.30
CA ALA A 30 6.32 17.25 8.28
C ALA A 30 4.95 17.73 7.76
N ASN A 31 3.95 16.86 7.76
CA ASN A 31 2.56 17.19 7.42
C ASN A 31 1.80 17.91 8.55
N GLY A 32 2.44 18.18 9.68
CA GLY A 32 1.80 18.79 10.85
C GLY A 32 0.91 17.81 11.64
N ILE A 33 1.07 16.50 11.41
CA ILE A 33 0.36 15.44 12.12
C ILE A 33 1.26 14.93 13.25
N ASP A 34 0.69 14.68 14.42
CA ASP A 34 1.41 13.99 15.49
C ASP A 34 1.63 12.51 15.10
N ALA A 35 2.89 12.10 14.94
CA ALA A 35 3.21 10.73 14.56
C ALA A 35 2.70 9.69 15.57
N ALA A 36 2.47 10.06 16.83
CA ALA A 36 1.93 9.16 17.84
C ALA A 36 0.43 8.83 17.64
N THR A 37 -0.29 9.63 16.85
CA THR A 37 -1.72 9.39 16.58
C THR A 37 -1.96 8.46 15.39
N LEU A 38 -0.91 8.11 14.64
CA LEU A 38 -0.99 7.17 13.53
C LEU A 38 -0.23 5.90 13.85
N ARG A 39 -0.76 4.76 13.41
CA ARG A 39 -0.11 3.46 13.49
C ARG A 39 0.42 3.09 12.12
N THR A 40 1.74 2.93 11.99
CA THR A 40 2.36 2.39 10.77
C THR A 40 2.94 1.02 11.04
N GLU A 41 2.65 0.07 10.15
CA GLU A 41 3.13 -1.30 10.23
C GLU A 41 3.70 -1.78 8.90
N VAL A 42 4.62 -2.76 8.99
CA VAL A 42 5.07 -3.53 7.84
C VAL A 42 4.25 -4.81 7.77
N THR A 43 3.42 -4.94 6.75
CA THR A 43 2.57 -6.11 6.55
C THR A 43 2.72 -6.65 5.12
N PRO A 44 2.25 -7.87 4.84
CA PRO A 44 2.14 -8.34 3.46
C PRO A 44 1.18 -7.45 2.66
N GLY A 45 1.61 -7.03 1.47
CA GLY A 45 0.75 -6.36 0.49
C GLY A 45 0.90 -6.98 -0.88
N GLY A 46 -0.20 -7.15 -1.60
CA GLY A 46 -0.22 -7.77 -2.92
C GLY A 46 -0.42 -6.78 -4.04
N TYR A 47 0.30 -6.96 -5.13
CA TYR A 47 0.04 -6.28 -6.40
C TYR A 47 0.39 -7.21 -7.56
N LEU A 48 -0.50 -7.33 -8.55
CA LEU A 48 -0.31 -8.18 -9.73
C LEU A 48 0.17 -9.60 -9.38
N LEU A 49 -0.57 -10.28 -8.53
CA LEU A 49 -0.27 -11.64 -8.03
C LEU A 49 1.09 -11.81 -7.32
N LYS A 50 1.73 -10.71 -6.89
CA LYS A 50 2.98 -10.77 -6.12
C LYS A 50 2.82 -10.10 -4.75
N THR A 51 3.07 -10.87 -3.71
CA THR A 51 3.17 -10.39 -2.32
C THR A 51 4.53 -9.76 -2.06
N ASN A 52 4.53 -8.58 -1.44
CA ASN A 52 5.71 -7.83 -1.04
C ASN A 52 5.52 -7.31 0.39
N ALA A 53 6.61 -6.88 1.02
CA ALA A 53 6.52 -6.08 2.24
C ALA A 53 5.90 -4.71 1.89
N SER A 54 4.91 -4.30 2.66
CA SER A 54 4.13 -3.09 2.43
C SER A 54 4.06 -2.28 3.72
N LEU A 55 4.21 -0.96 3.60
CA LEU A 55 3.96 -0.03 4.70
C LEU A 55 2.48 0.35 4.68
N GLN A 56 1.78 0.05 5.77
CA GLN A 56 0.38 0.41 5.97
C GLN A 56 0.29 1.40 7.11
N THR A 57 -0.43 2.51 6.92
CA THR A 57 -0.64 3.52 7.96
C THR A 57 -2.12 3.71 8.20
N GLU A 58 -2.54 3.64 9.46
CA GLU A 58 -3.91 3.78 9.92
C GLU A 58 -4.01 4.90 10.96
N GLY A 59 -5.10 5.65 10.94
CA GLY A 59 -5.47 6.63 11.95
C GLY A 59 -6.59 7.54 11.48
N ASP A 60 -7.06 8.39 12.39
CA ASP A 60 -8.18 9.30 12.14
C ASP A 60 -7.70 10.57 11.42
N LEU A 61 -7.86 10.57 10.09
CA LEU A 61 -7.56 11.71 9.23
C LEU A 61 -8.77 12.01 8.33
N ASP A 62 -8.99 13.29 8.03
CA ASP A 62 -9.90 13.64 6.95
C ASP A 62 -9.29 13.29 5.57
N ASP A 63 -10.12 13.29 4.53
CA ASP A 63 -9.71 12.89 3.18
C ASP A 63 -8.57 13.76 2.63
N ALA A 64 -8.53 15.05 2.95
CA ALA A 64 -7.49 15.95 2.46
C ALA A 64 -6.14 15.70 3.15
N ALA A 65 -6.15 15.49 4.47
CA ALA A 65 -4.98 15.15 5.25
C ALA A 65 -4.44 13.76 4.85
N ALA A 66 -5.32 12.78 4.65
CA ALA A 66 -4.94 11.45 4.17
C ALA A 66 -4.30 11.50 2.78
N ASP A 67 -4.88 12.23 1.83
CA ASP A 67 -4.35 12.35 0.48
C ASP A 67 -3.01 13.11 0.46
N ARG A 68 -2.86 14.14 1.29
CA ARG A 68 -1.59 14.87 1.45
C ARG A 68 -0.49 13.99 2.06
N LEU A 69 -0.83 13.20 3.09
CA LEU A 69 0.12 12.26 3.70
C LEU A 69 0.53 11.16 2.71
N ALA A 70 -0.43 10.59 1.97
CA ALA A 70 -0.17 9.62 0.92
C ALA A 70 0.72 10.22 -0.19
N GLY A 71 0.48 11.47 -0.58
CA GLY A 71 1.34 12.20 -1.51
C GLY A 71 2.75 12.39 -0.98
N SER A 72 2.89 12.69 0.31
CA SER A 72 4.20 12.85 0.98
C SER A 72 4.98 11.53 1.03
N LEU A 73 4.33 10.43 1.41
CA LEU A 73 4.90 9.08 1.41
C LEU A 73 5.32 8.67 -0.01
N GLY A 74 4.44 8.90 -0.98
CA GLY A 74 4.69 8.58 -2.39
C GLY A 74 5.85 9.38 -2.98
N TYR A 75 5.96 10.67 -2.62
CA TYR A 75 7.06 11.53 -3.02
C TYR A 75 8.41 11.04 -2.46
N VAL A 76 8.50 10.84 -1.14
CA VAL A 76 9.74 10.43 -0.46
C VAL A 76 10.21 9.04 -0.92
N PHE A 77 9.28 8.09 -1.03
CA PHE A 77 9.61 6.71 -1.41
C PHE A 77 9.59 6.46 -2.92
N ARG A 78 9.41 7.51 -3.73
CA ARG A 78 9.27 7.45 -5.19
C ARG A 78 8.29 6.37 -5.67
N GLN A 79 7.12 6.29 -5.03
CA GLN A 79 6.06 5.35 -5.42
C GLN A 79 5.29 5.89 -6.61
N TYR A 80 4.94 5.06 -7.58
CA TYR A 80 4.06 5.49 -8.68
C TYR A 80 2.68 5.87 -8.18
N ARG A 81 2.18 5.12 -7.18
CA ARG A 81 0.87 5.33 -6.56
C ARG A 81 0.92 4.91 -5.10
N VAL A 82 0.17 5.63 -4.27
CA VAL A 82 -0.16 5.30 -2.89
C VAL A 82 -1.68 5.26 -2.81
N LEU A 83 -2.20 4.20 -2.19
CA LEU A 83 -3.63 4.00 -1.99
C LEU A 83 -4.04 4.65 -0.67
N THR A 84 -5.06 5.51 -0.71
CA THR A 84 -5.83 5.91 0.47
C THR A 84 -7.18 5.21 0.43
N SER A 85 -7.68 4.78 1.59
CA SER A 85 -8.99 4.15 1.66
C SER A 85 -9.66 4.36 3.01
N ARG A 86 -11.00 4.43 2.99
CA ARG A 86 -11.87 4.57 4.15
C ARG A 86 -13.01 3.57 4.04
N LEU A 87 -12.93 2.50 4.82
CA LEU A 87 -13.83 1.34 4.71
C LEU A 87 -15.19 1.55 5.37
N ASN A 88 -15.30 2.51 6.30
CA ASN A 88 -16.56 2.85 6.97
C ASN A 88 -17.38 3.92 6.22
N ASP A 89 -16.97 4.34 5.02
CA ASP A 89 -17.70 5.30 4.20
C ASP A 89 -18.69 4.59 3.26
N THR A 90 -19.95 4.50 3.69
CA THR A 90 -21.03 3.85 2.93
C THR A 90 -21.44 4.61 1.66
N THR A 91 -20.92 5.83 1.44
CA THR A 91 -21.16 6.61 0.21
C THR A 91 -20.07 6.40 -0.84
N GLY A 92 -19.01 5.65 -0.49
CA GLY A 92 -17.95 5.27 -1.39
C GLY A 92 -18.44 4.45 -2.58
N LYS A 93 -17.64 4.40 -3.64
CA LYS A 93 -17.99 3.72 -4.90
C LYS A 93 -17.11 2.53 -5.21
N THR A 94 -16.18 2.19 -4.31
CA THR A 94 -15.25 1.07 -4.51
C THR A 94 -15.72 -0.13 -3.72
N GLY A 95 -16.10 -1.21 -4.41
CA GLY A 95 -16.39 -2.47 -3.76
C GLY A 95 -15.18 -2.97 -2.96
N PHE A 96 -15.41 -3.44 -1.73
CA PHE A 96 -14.36 -4.04 -0.91
C PHE A 96 -14.82 -5.35 -0.28
N VAL A 97 -13.84 -6.17 0.09
CA VAL A 97 -14.02 -7.36 0.93
C VAL A 97 -12.87 -7.42 1.92
N VAL A 98 -13.20 -7.68 3.19
CA VAL A 98 -12.25 -8.00 4.25
C VAL A 98 -12.32 -9.49 4.50
N VAL A 99 -11.19 -10.17 4.28
CA VAL A 99 -11.00 -11.60 4.54
C VAL A 99 -10.19 -11.75 5.81
N ARG A 100 -10.83 -12.22 6.87
CA ARG A 100 -10.21 -12.44 8.19
C ARG A 100 -9.72 -13.88 8.31
N PHE A 101 -8.47 -14.03 8.70
CA PHE A 101 -7.85 -15.30 9.02
C PHE A 101 -7.90 -15.57 10.53
N PRO A 102 -7.74 -16.83 10.96
CA PRO A 102 -7.53 -17.15 12.36
C PRO A 102 -6.36 -16.35 12.94
N GLN A 103 -6.46 -15.97 14.22
CA GLN A 103 -5.49 -15.10 14.87
C GLN A 103 -4.05 -15.65 14.75
N GLY A 104 -3.13 -14.78 14.33
CA GLY A 104 -1.71 -15.09 14.17
C GLY A 104 -1.38 -16.03 13.00
N SER A 105 -2.33 -16.33 12.12
CA SER A 105 -2.13 -17.25 11.00
C SER A 105 -1.84 -16.56 9.66
N LEU A 106 -2.09 -15.25 9.56
CA LEU A 106 -1.83 -14.49 8.34
C LEU A 106 -0.37 -14.04 8.28
N ASN A 107 0.41 -14.68 7.42
CA ASN A 107 1.76 -14.27 7.06
C ASN A 107 1.90 -14.12 5.54
N ALA A 108 3.08 -13.71 5.05
CA ALA A 108 3.32 -13.47 3.63
C ALA A 108 3.00 -14.69 2.74
N THR A 109 3.35 -15.90 3.19
CA THR A 109 3.07 -17.14 2.46
C THR A 109 1.58 -17.43 2.38
N VAL A 110 0.85 -17.27 3.49
CA VAL A 110 -0.61 -17.47 3.53
C VAL A 110 -1.32 -16.42 2.68
N ALA A 111 -0.91 -15.16 2.78
CA ALA A 111 -1.48 -14.06 2.00
C ALA A 111 -1.26 -14.25 0.49
N GLN A 112 -0.07 -14.70 0.08
CA GLN A 112 0.22 -15.04 -1.32
C GLN A 112 -0.66 -16.19 -1.81
N ARG A 113 -0.75 -17.29 -1.04
CA ARG A 113 -1.59 -18.44 -1.40
C ARG A 113 -3.05 -18.04 -1.57
N PHE A 114 -3.58 -17.19 -0.67
CA PHE A 114 -4.95 -16.72 -0.79
C PHE A 114 -5.15 -15.84 -2.02
N PHE A 115 -4.17 -14.98 -2.33
CA PHE A 115 -4.21 -14.12 -3.50
C PHE A 115 -4.27 -14.92 -4.81
N GLU A 116 -3.48 -15.98 -4.92
CA GLU A 116 -3.50 -16.92 -6.05
C GLU A 116 -4.82 -17.70 -6.13
N ALA A 117 -5.34 -18.16 -4.98
CA ALA A 117 -6.62 -18.86 -4.92
C ALA A 117 -7.79 -17.96 -5.34
N ALA A 118 -7.76 -16.68 -4.97
CA ALA A 118 -8.75 -15.69 -5.39
C ALA A 118 -8.76 -15.53 -6.92
N ASP A 119 -7.59 -15.32 -7.54
CA ASP A 119 -7.50 -15.21 -9.00
C ASP A 119 -7.88 -16.50 -9.75
N ALA A 120 -7.56 -17.67 -9.16
CA ALA A 120 -8.01 -18.95 -9.69
C ALA A 120 -9.53 -19.14 -9.62
N THR A 121 -10.18 -18.57 -8.59
CA THR A 121 -11.64 -18.63 -8.40
C THR A 121 -12.38 -17.74 -9.39
N LYS A 122 -11.83 -16.55 -9.65
CA LYS A 122 -12.35 -15.59 -10.64
C LYS A 122 -11.21 -14.70 -11.12
N LYS A 123 -10.94 -14.75 -12.43
CA LYS A 123 -9.95 -13.86 -13.05
C LYS A 123 -10.31 -12.39 -12.82
N GLY A 124 -9.30 -11.60 -12.47
CA GLY A 124 -9.47 -10.19 -12.07
C GLY A 124 -9.28 -9.95 -10.57
N LEU A 125 -9.31 -11.00 -9.74
CA LEU A 125 -9.07 -10.88 -8.29
C LEU A 125 -7.58 -10.82 -7.91
N GLY A 126 -6.67 -11.06 -8.87
CA GLY A 126 -5.22 -10.93 -8.70
C GLY A 126 -4.66 -9.49 -8.73
N GLY A 127 -5.52 -8.47 -8.59
CA GLY A 127 -5.15 -7.06 -8.75
C GLY A 127 -4.30 -6.51 -7.60
N GLY A 128 -4.77 -6.65 -6.36
CA GLY A 128 -4.01 -6.25 -5.18
C GLY A 128 -4.78 -6.40 -3.88
N TYR A 129 -4.05 -6.33 -2.76
CA TYR A 129 -4.60 -6.38 -1.41
C TYR A 129 -3.68 -5.64 -0.42
N ALA A 130 -4.25 -5.24 0.71
CA ALA A 130 -3.52 -4.76 1.90
C ALA A 130 -3.78 -5.70 3.09
N VAL A 131 -2.90 -5.69 4.09
CA VAL A 131 -3.09 -6.46 5.34
C VAL A 131 -3.02 -5.55 6.56
N PHE A 132 -3.97 -5.74 7.47
CA PHE A 132 -3.98 -5.16 8.81
C PHE A 132 -4.27 -6.26 9.83
N GLY A 133 -3.33 -6.53 10.75
CA GLY A 133 -3.44 -7.68 11.65
C GLY A 133 -3.63 -9.00 10.88
N ASP A 134 -4.71 -9.72 11.21
CA ASP A 134 -5.10 -10.98 10.55
C ASP A 134 -6.13 -10.79 9.42
N GLU A 135 -6.26 -9.58 8.88
CA GLU A 135 -7.22 -9.24 7.83
C GLU A 135 -6.52 -8.91 6.52
N GLN A 136 -6.95 -9.55 5.44
CA GLN A 136 -6.56 -9.26 4.07
C GLN A 136 -7.70 -8.49 3.38
N ILE A 137 -7.42 -7.26 2.97
CA ILE A 137 -8.40 -6.30 2.47
C ILE A 137 -8.21 -6.14 0.96
N PHE A 138 -9.29 -6.38 0.23
CA PHE A 138 -9.34 -6.27 -1.22
C PHE A 138 -10.24 -5.10 -1.60
N LEU A 139 -9.77 -4.27 -2.53
CA LEU A 139 -10.49 -3.10 -3.03
C LEU A 139 -10.59 -3.18 -4.55
N ASN A 140 -11.80 -3.05 -5.08
CA ASN A 140 -12.07 -3.05 -6.51
C ASN A 140 -11.77 -1.67 -7.13
N ALA A 141 -10.56 -1.18 -6.91
CA ALA A 141 -10.18 0.19 -7.24
C ALA A 141 -10.31 0.47 -8.75
N THR A 142 -10.70 1.70 -9.08
CA THR A 142 -10.97 2.12 -10.46
C THR A 142 -9.83 2.94 -11.04
N ASN A 143 -9.71 2.92 -12.38
CA ASN A 143 -8.88 3.86 -13.11
C ASN A 143 -9.53 5.26 -13.19
N SER A 144 -8.87 6.19 -13.88
CA SER A 144 -9.37 7.56 -14.07
C SER A 144 -10.67 7.66 -14.89
N GLU A 145 -11.06 6.61 -15.61
CA GLU A 145 -12.34 6.51 -16.33
C GLU A 145 -13.45 5.93 -15.44
N GLY A 146 -13.16 5.59 -14.18
CA GLY A 146 -14.11 4.94 -13.28
C GLY A 146 -14.29 3.44 -13.54
N LYS A 147 -13.43 2.81 -14.36
CA LYS A 147 -13.49 1.37 -14.63
C LYS A 147 -12.62 0.60 -13.63
N PRO A 148 -13.13 -0.47 -12.99
CA PRO A 148 -12.34 -1.28 -12.08
C PRO A 148 -11.11 -1.92 -12.74
N TYR A 149 -9.96 -1.87 -12.07
CA TYR A 149 -8.73 -2.54 -12.54
C TYR A 149 -8.86 -4.06 -12.62
N SER A 150 -9.77 -4.65 -11.85
CA SER A 150 -10.09 -6.08 -11.90
C SER A 150 -10.79 -6.49 -13.20
N GLY A 151 -11.42 -5.55 -13.92
CA GLY A 151 -12.35 -5.83 -15.00
C GLY A 151 -13.69 -6.42 -14.54
N LEU A 152 -13.95 -6.46 -13.23
CA LEU A 152 -15.19 -6.96 -12.62
C LEU A 152 -16.00 -5.82 -12.04
N ASP A 153 -17.33 -5.90 -12.14
CA ASP A 153 -18.21 -5.10 -11.29
C ASP A 153 -18.06 -5.49 -9.81
N ASP A 154 -18.50 -4.61 -8.91
CA ASP A 154 -18.34 -4.80 -7.46
C ASP A 154 -19.04 -6.08 -6.96
N ALA A 155 -20.19 -6.43 -7.52
CA ALA A 155 -20.93 -7.62 -7.12
C ALA A 155 -20.16 -8.90 -7.47
N SER A 156 -19.61 -8.98 -8.69
CA SER A 156 -18.79 -10.09 -9.17
C SER A 156 -17.46 -10.17 -8.44
N PHE A 157 -16.87 -9.02 -8.08
CA PHE A 157 -15.66 -8.94 -7.29
C PHE A 157 -15.88 -9.50 -5.88
N GLN A 158 -16.93 -9.04 -5.20
CA GLN A 158 -17.28 -9.48 -3.84
C GLN A 158 -17.69 -10.96 -3.80
N ASP A 159 -18.49 -11.43 -4.75
CA ASP A 159 -18.87 -12.84 -4.87
C ASP A 159 -17.65 -13.75 -5.07
N GLY A 160 -16.75 -13.35 -5.97
CA GLY A 160 -15.55 -14.12 -6.26
C GLY A 160 -14.65 -14.29 -5.02
N LEU A 161 -14.45 -13.22 -4.24
CA LEU A 161 -13.67 -13.28 -2.99
C LEU A 161 -14.37 -14.09 -1.90
N ARG A 162 -15.71 -14.01 -1.80
CA ARG A 162 -16.49 -14.84 -0.89
C ARG A 162 -16.32 -16.32 -1.22
N ARG A 163 -16.42 -16.69 -2.49
CA ARG A 163 -16.20 -18.06 -2.96
C ARG A 163 -14.78 -18.53 -2.68
N ALA A 164 -13.78 -17.68 -2.94
CA ALA A 164 -12.38 -17.98 -2.67
C ALA A 164 -12.15 -18.28 -1.18
N ALA A 165 -12.73 -17.48 -0.28
CA ALA A 165 -12.66 -17.71 1.17
C ALA A 165 -13.28 -19.05 1.58
N VAL A 166 -14.43 -19.42 1.01
CA VAL A 166 -15.08 -20.71 1.29
C VAL A 166 -14.22 -21.90 0.83
N SER A 167 -13.54 -21.79 -0.31
CA SER A 167 -12.76 -22.89 -0.89
C SER A 167 -11.28 -22.95 -0.48
N PHE A 168 -10.75 -21.95 0.23
CA PHE A 168 -9.31 -21.80 0.45
C PHE A 168 -8.64 -22.95 1.23
N GLY A 169 -9.38 -23.59 2.15
CA GLY A 169 -8.82 -24.59 3.07
C GLY A 169 -8.08 -23.94 4.25
N SER A 170 -7.07 -24.62 4.80
CA SER A 170 -6.37 -24.18 6.02
C SER A 170 -5.17 -23.25 5.74
N PRO A 171 -4.94 -22.20 6.58
CA PRO A 171 -5.81 -21.74 7.67
C PRO A 171 -7.12 -21.17 7.11
N LYS A 172 -8.26 -21.48 7.73
CA LYS A 172 -9.59 -21.23 7.17
C LYS A 172 -10.02 -19.77 7.35
N PRO A 173 -10.01 -18.94 6.30
CA PRO A 173 -10.47 -17.57 6.42
C PRO A 173 -12.00 -17.50 6.42
N MET A 174 -12.52 -16.34 6.79
CA MET A 174 -13.91 -15.96 6.60
C MET A 174 -13.99 -14.54 6.06
N VAL A 175 -15.05 -14.22 5.33
CA VAL A 175 -15.34 -12.82 5.01
C VAL A 175 -15.92 -12.15 6.26
N SER A 176 -15.18 -11.21 6.85
CA SER A 176 -15.61 -10.47 8.05
C SER A 176 -16.43 -9.23 7.70
N SER A 177 -16.19 -8.64 6.53
CA SER A 177 -16.91 -7.47 6.03
C SER A 177 -16.85 -7.38 4.51
N LEU A 178 -17.85 -6.74 3.91
CA LEU A 178 -17.89 -6.35 2.50
C LEU A 178 -18.82 -5.16 2.34
N GLY A 179 -18.64 -4.42 1.26
CA GLY A 179 -19.49 -3.28 0.95
C GLY A 179 -18.81 -2.33 -0.02
N ASN A 180 -19.11 -1.05 0.12
CA ASN A 180 -18.44 0.00 -0.62
C ASN A 180 -17.61 0.87 0.32
N ALA A 181 -16.47 1.30 -0.20
CA ALA A 181 -15.51 2.15 0.48
C ALA A 181 -15.15 3.32 -0.43
N THR A 182 -14.65 4.36 0.20
CA THR A 182 -13.91 5.40 -0.52
C THR A 182 -12.47 4.92 -0.68
N ALA A 183 -11.97 4.91 -1.91
CA ALA A 183 -10.59 4.53 -2.21
C ALA A 183 -10.04 5.40 -3.34
N ARG A 184 -8.82 5.93 -3.17
CA ARG A 184 -8.18 6.84 -4.12
C ARG A 184 -6.72 6.49 -4.30
N PHE A 185 -6.25 6.57 -5.54
CA PHE A 185 -4.83 6.49 -5.83
C PHE A 185 -4.26 7.89 -5.94
N ILE A 186 -3.32 8.20 -5.06
CA ILE A 186 -2.50 9.41 -5.13
C ILE A 186 -1.21 9.02 -5.83
N GLY A 187 -0.80 9.72 -6.88
CA GLY A 187 0.27 9.20 -7.74
C GLY A 187 1.09 10.23 -8.48
N ASN A 188 2.20 9.75 -9.01
CA ASN A 188 3.07 10.48 -9.92
C ASN A 188 3.57 9.52 -11.01
N ASP A 189 3.52 9.97 -12.27
CA ASP A 189 4.21 9.29 -13.35
C ASP A 189 5.68 9.69 -13.34
N TRP A 190 6.55 8.88 -12.73
CA TRP A 190 7.97 9.17 -12.62
C TRP A 190 8.72 9.20 -13.97
N GLN A 191 8.12 8.72 -15.05
CA GLN A 191 8.72 8.81 -16.39
C GLN A 191 8.47 10.17 -17.03
N ARG A 192 7.28 10.76 -16.81
CA ARG A 192 6.89 12.07 -17.36
C ARG A 192 7.17 13.23 -16.41
N SER A 193 6.95 13.00 -15.12
CA SER A 193 7.10 13.92 -14.01
C SER A 193 8.23 13.43 -13.11
N THR A 194 9.46 13.60 -13.59
CA THR A 194 10.66 12.98 -12.99
C THR A 194 11.04 13.55 -11.63
N ARG A 195 10.52 14.74 -11.30
CA ARG A 195 10.74 15.43 -10.02
C ARG A 195 9.57 15.25 -9.05
N GLY A 196 8.59 14.44 -9.39
CA GLY A 196 7.45 14.17 -8.51
C GLY A 196 6.35 15.21 -8.61
N GLU A 197 6.25 15.91 -9.74
CA GLU A 197 5.31 17.02 -9.96
C GLU A 197 3.86 16.62 -9.65
N GLY A 198 3.46 15.37 -9.95
CA GLY A 198 2.13 14.84 -9.60
C GLY A 198 1.84 14.92 -8.11
N TYR A 199 2.80 14.54 -7.25
CA TYR A 199 2.66 14.70 -5.81
C TYR A 199 2.78 16.17 -5.38
N GLN A 200 3.74 16.93 -5.94
CA GLN A 200 3.97 18.33 -5.55
C GLN A 200 2.72 19.21 -5.67
N THR A 201 1.85 18.94 -6.63
CA THR A 201 0.56 19.67 -6.78
C THR A 201 -0.31 19.59 -5.51
N LEU A 202 -0.29 18.47 -4.79
CA LEU A 202 -1.02 18.27 -3.53
C LEU A 202 -0.27 18.82 -2.31
N LEU A 203 1.04 19.02 -2.45
CA LEU A 203 1.97 19.37 -1.36
C LEU A 203 2.29 20.87 -1.31
N GLY A 204 1.58 21.69 -2.09
CA GLY A 204 1.76 23.14 -2.12
C GLY A 204 2.73 23.66 -3.19
N GLY A 205 3.05 22.84 -4.20
CA GLY A 205 3.95 23.20 -5.30
C GLY A 205 5.42 22.93 -5.00
N SER A 206 6.27 23.04 -6.04
CA SER A 206 7.71 22.73 -5.95
C SER A 206 8.46 23.58 -4.93
N ASP A 207 8.02 24.82 -4.72
CA ASP A 207 8.64 25.76 -3.79
C ASP A 207 7.93 25.77 -2.41
N GLY A 208 6.99 24.85 -2.21
CA GLY A 208 6.23 24.72 -0.96
C GLY A 208 7.12 24.29 0.21
N GLU A 209 6.87 24.85 1.40
CA GLU A 209 7.64 24.52 2.61
C GLU A 209 7.63 23.02 2.91
N LEU A 210 6.49 22.35 2.67
CA LEU A 210 6.35 20.90 2.84
C LEU A 210 7.28 20.14 1.89
N VAL A 211 7.33 20.49 0.61
CA VAL A 211 8.22 19.84 -0.38
C VAL A 211 9.68 19.98 0.04
N ARG A 212 10.11 21.16 0.52
CA ARG A 212 11.47 21.36 1.04
C ARG A 212 11.79 20.44 2.22
N LYS A 213 10.88 20.28 3.18
CA LYS A 213 11.03 19.32 4.30
C LYS A 213 11.12 17.88 3.79
N LEU A 214 10.29 17.52 2.81
CA LEU A 214 10.27 16.18 2.23
C LEU A 214 11.53 15.88 1.41
N ASP A 215 12.16 16.87 0.78
CA ASP A 215 13.44 16.69 0.09
C ASP A 215 14.57 16.36 1.08
N GLU A 216 14.59 17.01 2.24
CA GLU A 216 15.53 16.69 3.33
C GLU A 216 15.31 15.25 3.83
N ILE A 217 14.05 14.85 4.04
CA ILE A 217 13.70 13.48 4.44
C ILE A 217 14.05 12.46 3.34
N SER A 218 13.85 12.81 2.07
CA SER A 218 14.21 11.96 0.92
C SER A 218 15.70 11.67 0.86
N ARG A 219 16.55 12.64 1.22
CA ARG A 219 18.00 12.41 1.34
C ARG A 219 18.33 11.46 2.47
N CYS A 220 17.67 11.57 3.63
CA CYS A 220 17.83 10.61 4.72
C CYS A 220 17.41 9.20 4.29
N TYR A 221 16.28 9.08 3.58
CA TYR A 221 15.82 7.81 3.04
C TYR A 221 16.80 7.20 2.03
N ALA A 222 17.31 8.01 1.09
CA ALA A 222 18.29 7.56 0.11
C ALA A 222 19.60 7.11 0.77
N PHE A 223 20.06 7.81 1.81
CA PHE A 223 21.24 7.41 2.57
C PHE A 223 21.03 6.07 3.29
N LEU A 224 19.88 5.89 3.95
CA LEU A 224 19.52 4.63 4.60
C LEU A 224 19.49 3.47 3.59
N LEU A 225 18.83 3.69 2.44
CA LEU A 225 18.77 2.70 1.37
C LEU A 225 20.16 2.30 0.85
N ALA A 226 21.01 3.28 0.54
CA ALA A 226 22.37 3.03 0.04
C ALA A 226 23.19 2.24 1.05
N LYS A 227 23.19 2.65 2.32
CA LYS A 227 23.89 1.96 3.40
C LYS A 227 23.43 0.50 3.54
N THR A 228 22.12 0.25 3.51
CA THR A 228 21.58 -1.10 3.62
C THR A 228 21.90 -1.94 2.38
N ALA A 229 21.79 -1.36 1.19
CA ALA A 229 22.15 -2.02 -0.07
C ALA A 229 23.62 -2.44 -0.11
N ASP A 230 24.54 -1.58 0.35
CA ASP A 230 25.96 -1.89 0.45
C ASP A 230 26.21 -3.02 1.45
N GLY A 231 25.63 -2.94 2.65
CA GLY A 231 25.78 -3.95 3.69
C GLY A 231 25.22 -5.33 3.33
N LYS A 232 24.22 -5.37 2.43
CA LYS A 232 23.56 -6.59 1.96
C LYS A 232 24.04 -7.07 0.59
N GLY A 233 24.92 -6.32 -0.07
CA GLY A 233 25.41 -6.64 -1.40
C GLY A 233 24.39 -6.43 -2.53
N TRP A 234 23.30 -5.70 -2.30
CA TRP A 234 22.31 -5.35 -3.35
C TRP A 234 22.81 -4.27 -4.30
N ALA A 235 23.94 -3.63 -3.98
CA ALA A 235 24.56 -2.58 -4.78
C ALA A 235 25.33 -3.11 -6.00
N LYS A 236 25.31 -4.42 -6.28
CA LYS A 236 26.01 -5.00 -7.43
C LYS A 236 25.08 -5.27 -8.60
N ASP A 237 25.52 -4.75 -9.75
CA ASP A 237 25.05 -4.92 -11.12
C ASP A 237 23.99 -3.91 -11.62
N GLU A 238 24.44 -2.67 -11.85
CA GLU A 238 24.11 -1.89 -13.07
C GLU A 238 25.41 -1.56 -13.82
#